data_AF-A0AAE1PPA4-F1
#
_entry.id   AF-A0AAE1PPA4-F1
#
_cell.length_a   1.000
_cell.length_b   1.000
_cell.length_c   1.000
_cell.angle_alpha   90.00
_cell.angle_beta   90.00
_cell.angle_gamma   90.00
#
_symmetry.space_group_name_H-M   'P 1'
#
loop_
_entity.id
_entity.type
_entity.pdbx_description
1 polymer ?
#
loop_
_entity_poly.entity_id
_entity_poly.type
_entity_poly.pdbx_seq_one_letter_code
_entity_poly.pdbx_strand_id
1 'polypeptide(L)'
;MTSATRRSSRATHQSAEPETLLWHFNRTIYNTDRPNNLSWGIADFLAGHHVMVAPRSAMVQVLHAHFSKTGRCNTYLMAEGFLKSNTGVLFFAKESRLKADFNIIIRGMREFGILDYLYRQGVANASECLKPIKADIWRSLDQGDFYGIFSIYAGGEH
;
A
#
# COMPACT_ATOMS: atom_id res chain seq x y z
N MET A 1 -8.33 40.57 -38.39
CA MET A 1 -9.10 39.37 -38.00
C MET A 1 -8.14 38.18 -38.02
N THR A 2 -7.64 37.78 -36.86
CA THR A 2 -6.63 36.71 -36.74
C THR A 2 -7.09 35.71 -35.67
N SER A 3 -7.55 34.54 -36.13
CA SER A 3 -7.91 33.41 -35.28
C SER A 3 -6.66 32.62 -34.91
N ALA A 4 -6.31 32.61 -33.63
CA ALA A 4 -5.23 31.80 -33.07
C ALA A 4 -5.77 30.44 -32.61
N THR A 5 -5.34 29.38 -33.29
CA THR A 5 -5.65 27.99 -32.98
C THR A 5 -4.80 27.49 -31.80
N ARG A 6 -5.46 27.01 -30.74
CA ARG A 6 -4.85 26.34 -29.57
C ARG A 6 -4.00 25.14 -30.00
N ARG A 7 -2.71 25.12 -29.68
CA ARG A 7 -1.90 23.89 -29.63
C ARG A 7 -1.93 23.31 -28.22
N SER A 8 -2.52 22.12 -28.14
CA SER A 8 -2.47 21.18 -27.02
C SER A 8 -1.03 20.70 -26.82
N SER A 9 -0.44 20.99 -25.67
CA SER A 9 0.85 20.44 -25.24
C SER A 9 0.65 19.03 -24.68
N ARG A 10 0.73 18.04 -25.57
CA ARG A 10 0.86 16.62 -25.24
C ARG A 10 2.28 16.40 -24.70
N ALA A 11 2.41 16.06 -23.42
CA ALA A 11 3.68 15.72 -22.79
C ALA A 11 4.30 14.50 -23.50
N THR A 12 5.42 14.72 -24.18
CA THR A 12 6.25 13.65 -24.75
C THR A 12 6.97 12.93 -23.61
N HIS A 13 6.47 11.73 -23.29
CA HIS A 13 7.17 10.72 -22.52
C HIS A 13 8.50 10.42 -23.23
N GLN A 14 9.64 10.69 -22.59
CA GLN A 14 10.93 10.16 -23.04
C GLN A 14 10.88 8.64 -22.89
N SER A 15 10.74 7.93 -24.00
CA SER A 15 10.84 6.46 -24.05
C SER A 15 12.28 6.05 -23.78
N ALA A 16 12.52 5.29 -22.70
CA ALA A 16 13.80 4.64 -22.47
C ALA A 16 14.16 3.73 -23.65
N GLU A 17 15.45 3.66 -23.97
CA GLU A 17 16.00 2.90 -25.09
C GLU A 17 15.62 1.41 -24.99
N PRO A 18 15.14 0.78 -26.08
CA PRO A 18 14.67 -0.60 -26.07
C PRO A 18 15.80 -1.55 -25.63
N GLU A 19 15.46 -2.60 -24.88
CA GLU A 19 16.36 -3.62 -24.32
C GLU A 19 17.16 -3.21 -23.06
N THR A 20 16.96 -2.01 -22.53
CA THR A 20 17.54 -1.64 -21.22
C THR A 20 16.74 -2.23 -20.05
N LEU A 21 17.39 -2.44 -18.91
CA LEU A 21 16.71 -2.81 -17.65
C LEU A 21 15.58 -1.83 -17.29
N LEU A 22 15.78 -0.54 -17.58
CA LEU A 22 14.77 0.50 -17.41
C LEU A 22 13.59 0.29 -18.36
N TRP A 23 13.81 -0.12 -19.61
CA TRP A 23 12.74 -0.46 -20.54
C TRP A 23 11.92 -1.66 -20.08
N HIS A 24 12.58 -2.74 -19.62
CA HIS A 24 11.88 -3.91 -19.08
C HIS A 24 11.09 -3.58 -17.80
N PHE A 25 11.67 -2.78 -16.91
CA PHE A 25 10.98 -2.29 -15.72
C PHE A 25 9.77 -1.43 -16.08
N ASN A 26 9.94 -0.48 -17.01
CA ASN A 26 8.87 0.38 -17.50
C ASN A 26 7.75 -0.43 -18.15
N ARG A 27 8.09 -1.40 -19.02
CA ARG A 27 7.11 -2.30 -19.64
C ARG A 27 6.36 -3.15 -18.62
N THR A 28 7.03 -3.59 -17.55
CA THR A 28 6.40 -4.36 -16.47
C THR A 28 5.41 -3.51 -15.67
N ILE A 29 5.74 -2.25 -15.43
CA ILE A 29 4.86 -1.30 -14.71
C ILE A 29 3.67 -0.87 -15.57
N TYR A 30 3.88 -0.64 -16.87
CA TYR A 30 2.88 -0.10 -17.78
C TYR A 30 2.19 -1.16 -18.66
N ASN A 31 2.38 -2.46 -18.37
CA ASN A 31 1.70 -3.52 -19.11
C ASN A 31 0.18 -3.43 -18.85
N THR A 32 -0.54 -2.88 -19.82
CA THR A 32 -1.99 -2.62 -19.80
C THR A 32 -2.85 -3.88 -19.89
N ASP A 33 -2.24 -5.06 -20.05
CA ASP A 33 -2.95 -6.35 -20.14
C ASP A 33 -3.43 -6.90 -18.79
N ARG A 34 -2.97 -6.32 -17.67
CA ARG A 34 -3.54 -6.59 -16.34
C ARG A 34 -4.53 -5.50 -15.98
N PRO A 35 -5.63 -5.80 -15.27
CA PRO A 35 -6.51 -4.77 -14.74
C PRO A 35 -5.68 -3.82 -13.87
N ASN A 36 -5.42 -2.63 -14.38
CA ASN A 36 -4.63 -1.57 -13.75
C ASN A 36 -5.41 -0.85 -12.63
N ASN A 37 -6.42 -1.52 -12.09
CA ASN A 37 -7.30 -1.01 -11.06
C ASN A 37 -6.69 -1.31 -9.69
N LEU A 38 -6.45 -0.25 -8.93
CA LEU A 38 -5.96 -0.34 -7.54
C LEU A 38 -6.85 -1.26 -6.69
N SER A 39 -8.17 -1.22 -6.90
CA SER A 39 -9.14 -2.07 -6.20
C SER A 39 -8.91 -3.56 -6.44
N TRP A 40 -8.58 -3.95 -7.67
CA TRP A 40 -8.28 -5.34 -8.01
C TRP A 40 -6.96 -5.78 -7.36
N GLY A 41 -5.92 -4.93 -7.44
CA GLY A 41 -4.63 -5.21 -6.78
C GLY A 41 -4.76 -5.37 -5.25
N ILE A 42 -5.62 -4.57 -4.61
CA ILE A 42 -5.92 -4.72 -3.18
C ILE A 42 -6.67 -6.02 -2.90
N ALA A 43 -7.64 -6.40 -3.73
CA ALA A 43 -8.37 -7.66 -3.57
C ALA A 43 -7.45 -8.88 -3.68
N ASP A 44 -6.56 -8.91 -4.68
CA ASP A 44 -5.57 -9.98 -4.86
C ASP A 44 -4.56 -10.05 -3.70
N PHE A 45 -4.14 -8.89 -3.18
CA PHE A 45 -3.31 -8.79 -2.00
C PHE A 45 -4.01 -9.37 -0.76
N LEU A 46 -5.27 -9.00 -0.54
CA LEU A 46 -6.07 -9.49 0.60
C LEU A 46 -6.38 -10.99 0.48
N ALA A 47 -6.45 -11.54 -0.74
CA ALA A 47 -6.59 -12.96 -1.01
C ALA A 47 -5.28 -13.75 -0.80
N GLY A 48 -4.13 -13.07 -0.64
CA GLY A 48 -2.83 -13.69 -0.43
C GLY A 48 -2.17 -14.21 -1.72
N HIS A 49 -2.68 -13.83 -2.89
CA HIS A 49 -2.07 -14.22 -4.17
C HIS A 49 -0.78 -13.47 -4.48
N HIS A 50 -0.66 -12.24 -3.98
CA HIS A 50 0.45 -11.35 -4.31
C HIS A 50 0.90 -10.53 -3.10
N VAL A 51 2.19 -10.17 -3.08
CA VAL A 51 2.74 -9.16 -2.17
C VAL A 51 2.57 -7.79 -2.82
N MET A 52 2.16 -6.80 -2.04
CA MET A 52 2.00 -5.42 -2.50
C MET A 52 3.04 -4.51 -1.83
N VAL A 53 3.69 -3.68 -2.65
CA VAL A 53 4.56 -2.60 -2.18
C VAL A 53 3.80 -1.28 -2.34
N ALA A 54 3.49 -0.63 -1.22
CA ALA A 54 2.77 0.63 -1.20
C ALA A 54 3.20 1.49 0.01
N PRO A 55 2.91 2.81 -0.01
CA PRO A 55 3.15 3.67 1.14
C PRO A 55 2.46 3.14 2.39
N ARG A 56 3.17 3.15 3.53
CA ARG A 56 2.66 2.59 4.79
C ARG A 56 1.30 3.17 5.18
N SER A 57 1.08 4.48 4.97
CA SER A 57 -0.19 5.15 5.30
C SER A 57 -1.37 4.56 4.53
N ALA A 58 -1.19 4.27 3.24
CA ALA A 58 -2.22 3.66 2.41
C ALA A 58 -2.53 2.24 2.88
N MET A 59 -1.50 1.44 3.19
CA MET A 59 -1.68 0.07 3.67
C MET A 59 -2.38 0.01 5.03
N VAL A 60 -2.08 0.95 5.93
CA VAL A 60 -2.76 1.07 7.22
C VAL A 60 -4.25 1.39 7.01
N GLN A 61 -4.61 2.26 6.05
CA GLN A 61 -6.01 2.52 5.73
C GLN A 61 -6.71 1.30 5.12
N VAL A 62 -6.04 0.55 4.25
CA VAL A 62 -6.57 -0.70 3.67
C VAL A 62 -6.84 -1.72 4.78
N LEU A 63 -5.92 -1.88 5.73
CA LEU A 63 -6.12 -2.74 6.90
C LEU A 63 -7.30 -2.29 7.75
N HIS A 64 -7.42 -0.99 8.03
CA HIS A 64 -8.55 -0.44 8.78
C HIS A 64 -9.88 -0.80 8.10
N ALA A 65 -9.98 -0.55 6.79
CA ALA A 65 -11.18 -0.81 6.02
C ALA A 65 -11.50 -2.31 5.91
N HIS A 66 -10.47 -3.15 5.76
CA HIS A 66 -10.64 -4.60 5.71
C HIS A 66 -11.12 -5.14 7.07
N PHE A 67 -10.42 -4.79 8.15
CA PHE A 67 -10.78 -5.22 9.50
C PHE A 67 -12.17 -4.73 9.89
N SER A 68 -12.53 -3.50 9.54
CA SER A 68 -13.87 -2.97 9.81
C SER A 68 -14.99 -3.77 9.12
N LYS A 69 -14.69 -4.50 8.04
CA LYS A 69 -15.65 -5.33 7.31
C LYS A 69 -15.62 -6.79 7.72
N THR A 70 -14.45 -7.36 7.98
CA THR A 70 -14.27 -8.80 8.20
C THR A 70 -14.01 -9.16 9.66
N GLY A 71 -13.54 -8.21 10.47
CA GLY A 71 -13.06 -8.44 11.83
C GLY A 71 -11.79 -9.29 11.91
N ARG A 72 -11.08 -9.50 10.79
CA ARG A 72 -9.89 -10.37 10.70
C ARG A 72 -8.69 -9.63 10.13
N CYS A 73 -7.50 -10.03 10.57
CA CYS A 73 -6.21 -9.51 10.12
C CYS A 73 -5.41 -10.62 9.43
N ASN A 74 -5.63 -10.83 8.13
CA ASN A 74 -4.95 -11.89 7.37
C ASN A 74 -3.66 -11.42 6.71
N THR A 75 -3.32 -10.13 6.82
CA THR A 75 -2.16 -9.53 6.18
C THR A 75 -1.31 -8.81 7.22
N TYR A 76 0.01 -8.89 7.06
CA TYR A 76 0.97 -8.20 7.91
C TYR A 76 1.69 -7.12 7.13
N LEU A 77 2.02 -6.01 7.79
CA LEU A 77 2.94 -5.02 7.24
C LEU A 77 4.33 -5.30 7.80
N MET A 78 5.35 -5.16 6.95
CA MET A 78 6.73 -5.18 7.42
C MET A 78 6.97 -4.06 8.44
N ALA A 79 7.78 -4.37 9.46
CA ALA A 79 8.06 -3.45 10.57
C ALA A 79 8.76 -2.18 10.10
N GLU A 80 9.69 -2.31 9.15
CA GLU A 80 10.42 -1.19 8.56
C GLU A 80 9.86 -0.84 7.18
N GLY A 81 9.59 0.46 6.98
CA GLY A 81 9.25 0.99 5.67
C GLY A 81 10.49 1.35 4.89
N PHE A 82 10.51 1.05 3.59
CA PHE A 82 11.57 1.49 2.67
C PHE A 82 11.73 3.02 2.63
N LEU A 83 10.62 3.75 2.83
CA LEU A 83 10.59 5.21 2.91
C LEU A 83 10.16 5.63 4.32
N LYS A 84 11.01 6.37 5.03
CA LYS A 84 10.76 6.82 6.41
C LYS A 84 9.70 7.92 6.53
N SER A 85 9.35 8.59 5.43
CA SER A 85 8.39 9.70 5.43
C SER A 85 7.21 9.43 4.49
N ASN A 86 5.99 9.45 5.05
CA ASN A 86 4.76 9.60 4.26
C ASN A 86 4.44 11.10 4.19
N THR A 87 4.80 11.74 3.10
CA THR A 87 4.47 13.15 2.85
C THR A 87 3.32 13.22 1.85
N GLY A 88 2.16 13.73 2.28
CA GLY A 88 1.10 14.13 1.37
C GLY A 88 1.40 15.52 0.82
N VAL A 89 1.37 15.67 -0.50
CA VAL A 89 1.58 16.97 -1.17
C VAL A 89 0.36 17.35 -1.99
N LEU A 90 -0.03 18.62 -1.89
CA LEU A 90 -1.05 19.22 -2.74
C LEU A 90 -0.36 20.04 -3.82
N PHE A 91 -0.68 19.74 -5.08
CA PHE A 91 -0.12 20.45 -6.22
C PHE A 91 -1.04 21.61 -6.60
N PHE A 92 -0.48 22.82 -6.61
CA PHE A 92 -1.15 24.02 -7.09
C PHE A 92 -0.51 24.48 -8.39
N ALA A 93 -1.30 25.13 -9.26
CA ALA A 93 -0.74 25.80 -10.44
C ALA A 93 0.33 26.83 -10.01
N LYS A 94 1.36 26.98 -10.85
CA LYS A 94 2.45 27.94 -10.61
C LYS A 94 1.87 29.34 -10.40
N GLU A 95 2.37 30.05 -9.37
CA GLU A 95 1.93 31.40 -8.98
C GLU A 95 0.47 31.53 -8.53
N SER A 96 -0.21 30.42 -8.23
CA SER A 96 -1.55 30.49 -7.66
C SER A 96 -1.55 31.13 -6.27
N ARG A 97 -2.32 32.22 -6.11
CA ARG A 97 -2.59 32.85 -4.81
C ARG A 97 -3.21 31.89 -3.79
N LEU A 98 -3.92 30.86 -4.29
CA LEU A 98 -4.57 29.84 -3.48
C LEU A 98 -3.59 29.07 -2.58
N LYS A 99 -2.31 28.95 -2.99
CA LYS A 99 -1.28 28.29 -2.18
C LYS A 99 -1.07 29.01 -0.85
N ALA A 100 -1.06 30.34 -0.84
CA ALA A 100 -0.82 31.13 0.36
C ALA A 100 -1.98 30.95 1.35
N ASP A 101 -3.22 31.06 0.86
CA ASP A 101 -4.42 30.89 1.67
C ASP A 101 -4.54 29.46 2.22
N PHE A 102 -4.29 28.44 1.39
CA PHE A 102 -4.31 27.04 1.83
C PHE A 102 -3.23 26.74 2.87
N ASN A 103 -2.03 27.32 2.74
CA ASN A 103 -0.98 27.09 3.72
C ASN A 103 -1.37 27.60 5.11
N ILE A 104 -2.06 28.73 5.20
CA ILE A 104 -2.55 29.28 6.47
C ILE A 104 -3.58 28.31 7.08
N ILE A 105 -4.54 27.84 6.28
CA ILE A 105 -5.58 26.91 6.73
C ILE A 105 -4.96 25.58 7.18
N ILE A 106 -4.06 24.98 6.38
CA ILE A 106 -3.39 23.71 6.70
C ILE A 106 -2.56 23.85 7.98
N ARG A 107 -1.88 24.98 8.16
CA ARG A 107 -1.13 25.27 9.39
C ARG A 107 -2.07 25.36 10.59
N GLY A 108 -3.19 26.08 10.47
CA GLY A 108 -4.20 26.14 11.52
C GLY A 108 -4.75 24.75 11.87
N MET A 109 -5.16 23.96 10.87
CA MET A 109 -5.66 22.59 11.10
C MET A 109 -4.61 21.66 11.74
N ARG A 110 -3.32 21.89 11.48
CA ARG A 110 -2.23 21.18 12.17
C ARG A 110 -2.11 21.63 13.62
N GLU A 111 -2.12 22.94 13.89
CA GLU A 111 -1.99 23.52 15.23
C GLU A 111 -3.18 23.12 16.13
N PHE A 112 -4.39 23.07 15.58
CA PHE A 112 -5.59 22.57 16.29
C PHE A 112 -5.66 21.03 16.41
N GLY A 113 -4.70 20.30 15.85
CA GLY A 113 -4.68 18.83 15.91
C GLY A 113 -5.78 18.13 15.08
N ILE A 114 -6.54 18.86 14.26
CA ILE A 114 -7.63 18.31 13.45
C ILE A 114 -7.11 17.26 12.46
N LEU A 115 -5.95 17.51 11.85
CA LEU A 115 -5.33 16.55 10.92
C LEU A 115 -4.95 15.25 11.62
N ASP A 116 -4.43 15.32 12.84
CA ASP A 116 -4.08 14.13 13.62
C ASP A 116 -5.33 13.37 14.07
N TYR A 117 -6.37 14.09 14.50
CA TYR A 117 -7.66 13.52 14.85
C TYR A 117 -8.29 12.76 13.67
N LEU A 118 -8.38 13.39 12.49
CA LEU A 118 -8.91 12.76 11.28
C LEU A 118 -8.09 11.55 10.85
N TYR A 119 -6.76 11.65 10.93
CA TYR A 119 -5.88 10.53 10.63
C TYR A 119 -6.14 9.36 11.58
N ARG A 120 -6.13 9.60 12.89
CA ARG A 120 -6.39 8.57 13.91
C ARG A 120 -7.76 7.93 13.74
N GLN A 121 -8.79 8.72 13.44
CA GLN A 121 -10.14 8.20 13.17
C GLN A 121 -10.14 7.24 11.98
N GLY A 122 -9.45 7.58 10.89
CA GLY A 122 -9.36 6.74 9.68
C GLY A 122 -8.48 5.51 9.80
N VAL A 123 -7.68 5.38 10.87
CA VAL A 123 -6.77 4.24 11.09
C VAL A 123 -6.99 3.51 12.40
N ALA A 124 -7.97 3.90 13.22
CA ALA A 124 -8.17 3.38 14.58
C ALA A 124 -8.16 1.84 14.62
N ASN A 125 -8.96 1.22 13.77
CA ASN A 125 -9.08 -0.25 13.68
C ASN A 125 -7.87 -0.96 13.06
N ALA A 126 -6.99 -0.26 12.35
CA ALA A 126 -5.79 -0.90 11.79
C ALA A 126 -4.77 -1.28 12.87
N SER A 127 -4.84 -0.62 14.04
CA SER A 127 -3.94 -0.90 15.17
C SER A 127 -4.02 -2.36 15.64
N GLU A 128 -5.19 -3.01 15.52
CA GLU A 128 -5.38 -4.43 15.80
C GLU A 128 -4.55 -5.32 14.87
N CYS A 129 -4.48 -4.97 13.58
CA CYS A 129 -3.71 -5.71 12.58
C CYS A 129 -2.22 -5.36 12.56
N LEU A 130 -1.84 -4.25 13.21
CA LEU A 130 -0.43 -3.83 13.35
C LEU A 130 0.22 -4.35 14.62
N LYS A 131 -0.53 -5.04 15.49
CA LYS A 131 0.07 -5.73 16.64
C LYS A 131 1.11 -6.70 16.09
N PRO A 132 2.34 -6.70 16.63
CA PRO A 132 3.34 -7.66 16.21
C PRO A 132 2.71 -9.03 16.38
N ILE A 133 2.78 -9.85 15.32
CA ILE A 133 2.48 -11.27 15.43
C ILE A 133 3.37 -11.71 16.59
N LYS A 134 2.76 -11.98 17.75
CA LYS A 134 3.40 -12.81 18.75
C LYS A 134 3.56 -14.12 18.02
N ALA A 135 4.69 -14.28 17.34
CA ALA A 135 5.17 -15.59 17.02
C ALA A 135 5.27 -16.22 18.41
N ASP A 136 4.26 -16.99 18.77
CA ASP A 136 4.45 -18.01 19.77
C ASP A 136 5.55 -18.88 19.17
N ILE A 137 6.79 -18.52 19.51
CA ILE A 137 7.98 -19.34 19.32
C ILE A 137 7.74 -20.71 19.99
N TRP A 138 6.72 -20.76 20.87
CA TRP A 138 6.11 -21.92 21.48
C TRP A 138 4.70 -22.18 20.93
N ARG A 139 4.53 -22.35 19.61
CA ARG A 139 3.36 -23.12 19.14
C ARG A 139 3.50 -24.49 19.83
N SER A 140 2.61 -24.80 20.78
CA SER A 140 2.51 -26.18 21.29
C SER A 140 2.39 -27.09 20.07
N LEU A 141 3.29 -28.07 19.95
CA LEU A 141 3.29 -29.02 18.84
C LEU A 141 1.85 -29.46 18.60
N ASP A 142 1.38 -29.25 17.37
CA ASP A 142 0.03 -29.65 17.03
C ASP A 142 -0.03 -31.18 17.05
N GLN A 143 -1.18 -31.75 17.41
CA GLN A 143 -1.35 -33.21 17.43
C GLN A 143 -1.03 -33.83 16.06
N GLY A 144 -1.20 -33.05 14.98
CA GLY A 144 -0.81 -33.37 13.60
C GLY A 144 0.69 -33.60 13.39
N ASP A 145 1.56 -32.86 14.09
CA ASP A 145 3.02 -33.01 13.95
C ASP A 145 3.50 -34.35 14.51
N PHE A 146 2.78 -34.92 15.50
CA PHE A 146 3.03 -36.26 16.01
C PHE A 146 2.65 -37.36 15.01
N TYR A 147 1.62 -37.18 14.19
CA TYR A 147 1.26 -38.15 13.16
C TYR A 147 2.39 -38.36 12.14
N GLY A 148 3.17 -37.32 11.84
CA GLY A 148 4.37 -37.42 11.00
C GLY A 148 5.45 -38.33 11.60
N ILE A 149 5.65 -38.26 12.92
CA ILE A 149 6.61 -39.12 13.64
C ILE A 149 6.10 -40.57 13.69
N PHE A 150 4.81 -40.79 13.99
CA PHE A 150 4.24 -42.13 14.04
C PHE A 150 4.20 -42.80 12.67
N SER A 151 4.00 -42.04 11.58
CA SER A 151 4.02 -42.59 10.22
C SER A 151 5.42 -42.96 9.75
N ILE A 152 6.47 -42.24 10.15
CA ILE A 152 7.86 -42.66 9.90
C ILE A 152 8.20 -43.92 10.70
N TYR A 153 7.75 -44.01 11.95
CA TYR A 153 7.99 -45.19 12.79
C TYR A 153 7.27 -46.44 12.25
N ALA A 154 6.00 -46.31 11.84
CA ALA A 154 5.23 -47.41 11.28
C ALA A 154 5.69 -47.81 9.86
N GLY A 155 6.22 -46.88 9.08
CA GLY A 155 6.73 -47.14 7.72
C GLY A 155 8.17 -47.65 7.67
N GLY A 156 8.92 -47.57 8.78
CA GLY A 156 10.31 -48.03 8.89
C GLY A 156 10.49 -49.47 9.37
N GLU A 157 9.40 -50.16 9.74
CA GLU A 157 9.39 -51.59 10.10
C GLU A 157 8.98 -52.51 8.92
N HIS A 158 9.19 -52.06 7.69
CA HIS A 158 9.16 -52.88 6.47
C HIS A 158 10.41 -52.63 5.63
#